data_AF-A0A1I2RJW6-F1
#
_entry.id   AF-A0A1I2RJW6-F1
#
_cell.length_a   1.000
_cell.length_b   1.000
_cell.length_c   1.000
_cell.angle_alpha   90.00
_cell.angle_beta   90.00
_cell.angle_gamma   90.00
#
_symmetry.space_group_name_H-M   'P 1'
#
loop_
_entity.id
_entity.type
_entity.pdbx_description
1 polymer ?
#
loop_
_entity_poly.entity_id
_entity_poly.type
_entity_poly.pdbx_seq_one_letter_code
_entity_poly.pdbx_strand_id
1 'polypeptide(L)'
;MDQDLERLFEKMCDPNESDAYVFADKIGLKADEVAKNRLIELVNGEDWEIAYLSCRALSKTHWQEEALDVIFKVIFDRKNKKRQGAFVQILEEFDLSQRFVDVFKVYLFGNFKASTLAKDYLDQVEFDITPRTIRKAEKHWNHYLHNPEEPDSLAIKKAEVEPMLLEMKELFSE
;
A
#
# COMPACT_ATOMS: atom_id res chain seq x y z
N MET A 1 22.57 -8.17 -15.08
CA MET A 1 21.44 -7.34 -15.49
C MET A 1 21.65 -6.95 -16.94
N ASP A 2 20.60 -7.07 -17.74
CA ASP A 2 20.58 -6.68 -19.16
C ASP A 2 20.99 -5.19 -19.32
N GLN A 3 21.78 -4.86 -20.34
CA GLN A 3 22.17 -3.47 -20.63
C GLN A 3 20.95 -2.59 -20.90
N ASP A 4 19.89 -3.18 -21.47
CA ASP A 4 18.62 -2.48 -21.69
C ASP A 4 17.95 -2.11 -20.36
N LEU A 5 17.95 -3.03 -19.37
CA LEU A 5 17.38 -2.76 -18.05
C LEU A 5 18.17 -1.68 -17.30
N GLU A 6 19.50 -1.70 -17.38
CA GLU A 6 20.32 -0.67 -16.74
C GLU A 6 19.97 0.73 -17.28
N ARG A 7 19.89 0.86 -18.60
CA ARG A 7 19.48 2.11 -19.24
C ARG A 7 18.09 2.56 -18.80
N LEU A 8 17.15 1.64 -18.59
CA LEU A 8 15.82 1.99 -18.10
C LEU A 8 15.88 2.51 -16.65
N PHE A 9 16.69 1.91 -15.78
CA PHE A 9 16.91 2.40 -14.41
C PHE A 9 17.54 3.79 -14.39
N GLU A 10 18.57 4.03 -15.23
CA GLU A 10 19.18 5.35 -15.37
C GLU A 10 18.14 6.42 -15.73
N LYS A 11 17.23 6.08 -16.66
CA LYS A 11 16.14 6.98 -17.06
C LYS A 11 15.06 7.17 -16.01
N MET A 12 14.68 6.12 -15.29
CA MET A 12 13.71 6.22 -14.21
C MET A 12 14.24 7.09 -13.05
N CYS A 13 15.54 7.05 -12.78
CA CYS A 13 16.16 7.76 -11.66
C CYS A 13 16.73 9.14 -12.05
N ASP A 14 16.59 9.59 -13.30
CA ASP A 14 17.03 10.92 -13.73
C ASP A 14 15.99 11.98 -13.32
N PRO A 15 16.32 12.94 -12.44
CA PRO A 15 15.38 13.97 -11.98
C PRO A 15 14.94 14.92 -13.09
N ASN A 16 15.62 14.93 -14.25
CA ASN A 16 15.24 15.74 -15.41
C ASN A 16 14.40 14.96 -16.44
N GLU A 17 14.14 13.69 -16.20
CA GLU A 17 13.38 12.85 -17.12
C GLU A 17 11.87 13.03 -16.89
N SER A 18 11.21 13.75 -17.80
CA SER A 18 9.77 14.02 -17.71
C SER A 18 8.92 12.76 -17.85
N ASP A 19 9.46 11.72 -18.49
CA ASP A 19 8.77 10.45 -18.73
C ASP A 19 9.25 9.30 -17.82
N ALA A 20 9.80 9.62 -16.63
CA ALA A 20 10.31 8.63 -15.67
C ALA A 20 9.32 7.47 -15.38
N TYR A 21 8.02 7.78 -15.35
CA TYR A 21 6.95 6.80 -15.16
C TYR A 21 6.85 5.76 -16.29
N VAL A 22 7.14 6.16 -17.54
CA VAL A 22 7.17 5.24 -18.70
C VAL A 22 8.30 4.24 -18.55
N PHE A 23 9.44 4.69 -18.00
CA PHE A 23 10.58 3.82 -17.75
C PHE A 23 10.32 2.87 -16.59
N ALA A 24 9.69 3.34 -15.51
CA ALA A 24 9.23 2.48 -14.41
C ALA A 24 8.33 1.34 -14.92
N ASP A 25 7.31 1.65 -15.73
CA ASP A 25 6.42 0.64 -16.30
C ASP A 25 7.18 -0.38 -17.16
N LYS A 26 8.12 0.09 -18.00
CA LYS A 26 8.95 -0.78 -18.84
C LYS A 26 9.88 -1.68 -18.02
N ILE A 27 10.45 -1.17 -16.91
CA ILE A 27 11.25 -1.99 -16.00
C ILE A 27 10.38 -3.10 -15.43
N GLY A 28 9.20 -2.76 -14.90
CA GLY A 28 8.30 -3.74 -14.29
C GLY A 28 7.91 -4.88 -15.24
N LEU A 29 7.60 -4.57 -16.50
CA LEU A 29 7.25 -5.56 -17.53
C LEU A 29 8.42 -6.47 -17.94
N LYS A 30 9.67 -6.04 -17.71
CA LYS A 30 10.89 -6.77 -18.09
C LYS A 30 11.69 -7.30 -16.90
N ALA A 31 11.23 -7.04 -15.67
CA ALA A 31 12.04 -7.27 -14.48
C ALA A 31 12.36 -8.76 -14.33
N ASP A 32 13.65 -9.05 -14.18
CA ASP A 32 14.14 -10.31 -13.64
C ASP A 32 14.32 -10.19 -12.11
N GLU A 33 14.75 -11.27 -11.47
CA GLU A 33 14.97 -11.31 -10.01
C GLU A 33 15.96 -10.22 -9.55
N VAL A 34 16.96 -9.89 -10.37
CA VAL A 34 17.97 -8.85 -10.07
C VAL A 34 17.32 -7.47 -10.12
N ALA A 35 16.54 -7.18 -11.16
CA ALA A 35 15.81 -5.92 -11.29
C ALA A 35 14.77 -5.76 -10.18
N LYS A 36 14.04 -6.83 -9.82
CA LYS A 36 13.12 -6.82 -8.67
C LYS A 36 13.85 -6.43 -7.38
N ASN A 37 14.98 -7.07 -7.07
CA ASN A 37 15.74 -6.78 -5.85
C ASN A 37 16.24 -5.33 -5.82
N ARG A 38 16.72 -4.82 -6.95
CA ARG A 38 17.09 -3.40 -7.09
C ARG A 38 15.89 -2.47 -6.87
N LEU A 39 14.71 -2.80 -7.42
CA LEU A 39 13.49 -2.02 -7.17
C LEU A 39 13.14 -2.00 -5.68
N ILE A 40 13.21 -3.13 -4.99
CA ILE A 40 12.96 -3.20 -3.55
C ILE A 40 13.95 -2.33 -2.76
N GLU A 41 15.23 -2.33 -3.14
CA GLU A 41 16.24 -1.44 -2.54
C GLU A 41 15.87 0.03 -2.74
N LEU A 42 15.48 0.42 -3.95
CA LEU A 42 15.08 1.79 -4.29
C LEU A 42 13.80 2.22 -3.56
N VAL A 43 12.83 1.32 -3.37
CA VAL A 43 11.62 1.59 -2.58
C VAL A 43 11.95 1.94 -1.13
N ASN A 44 12.98 1.31 -0.54
CA ASN A 44 13.43 1.61 0.83
C ASN A 44 14.39 2.82 0.90
N GLY A 45 14.79 3.39 -0.25
CA GLY A 45 15.73 4.52 -0.36
C GLY A 45 15.18 5.84 0.17
N GLU A 46 16.02 6.88 0.20
CA GLU A 46 15.69 8.20 0.78
C GLU A 46 14.89 9.11 -0.16
N ASP A 47 15.02 8.93 -1.47
CA ASP A 47 14.29 9.73 -2.46
C ASP A 47 12.87 9.17 -2.64
N TRP A 48 11.88 9.93 -2.20
CA TRP A 48 10.48 9.51 -2.23
C TRP A 48 9.92 9.38 -3.65
N GLU A 49 10.43 10.15 -4.62
CA GLU A 49 9.97 10.09 -6.02
C GLU A 49 10.47 8.81 -6.67
N ILE A 50 11.76 8.49 -6.46
CA ILE A 50 12.34 7.22 -6.91
C ILE A 50 11.67 6.03 -6.21
N ALA A 51 11.39 6.14 -4.91
CA ALA A 51 10.67 5.09 -4.18
C ALA A 51 9.27 4.88 -4.76
N TYR A 52 8.53 5.96 -5.05
CA TYR A 52 7.20 5.88 -5.67
C TYR A 52 7.26 5.25 -7.08
N LEU A 53 8.20 5.68 -7.93
CA LEU A 53 8.41 5.09 -9.26
C LEU A 53 8.78 3.61 -9.16
N SER A 54 9.55 3.23 -8.15
CA SER A 54 9.93 1.83 -7.93
C SER A 54 8.75 0.97 -7.46
N CYS A 55 7.85 1.53 -6.62
CA CYS A 55 6.58 0.86 -6.30
C CYS A 55 5.72 0.66 -7.56
N ARG A 56 5.68 1.66 -8.45
CA ARG A 56 4.97 1.56 -9.73
C ARG A 56 5.57 0.50 -10.65
N ALA A 57 6.89 0.42 -10.75
CA ALA A 57 7.53 -0.64 -11.52
C ALA A 57 7.20 -2.02 -10.93
N LEU A 58 7.27 -2.17 -9.60
CA LEU A 58 6.94 -3.42 -8.92
C LEU A 58 5.49 -3.89 -9.18
N SER A 59 4.53 -2.97 -9.29
CA SER A 59 3.13 -3.33 -9.58
C SER A 59 2.93 -3.95 -10.96
N LYS A 60 3.86 -3.74 -11.90
CA LYS A 60 3.82 -4.36 -13.23
C LYS A 60 4.57 -5.69 -13.32
N THR A 61 5.19 -6.15 -12.23
CA THR A 61 5.92 -7.42 -12.18
C THR A 61 4.99 -8.60 -11.85
N HIS A 62 5.49 -9.83 -11.86
CA HIS A 62 4.70 -10.98 -11.39
C HIS A 62 4.85 -11.26 -9.88
N TRP A 63 5.76 -10.59 -9.17
CA TRP A 63 5.98 -10.75 -7.72
C TRP A 63 5.04 -9.87 -6.89
N GLN A 64 3.74 -9.98 -7.15
CA GLN A 64 2.70 -9.09 -6.61
C GLN A 64 2.67 -9.08 -5.08
N GLU A 65 2.72 -10.24 -4.43
CA GLU A 65 2.68 -10.37 -2.98
C GLU A 65 3.90 -9.74 -2.29
N GLU A 66 5.10 -10.02 -2.82
CA GLU A 66 6.35 -9.42 -2.31
C GLU A 66 6.36 -7.91 -2.50
N ALA A 67 5.86 -7.42 -3.63
CA ALA A 67 5.71 -6.00 -3.90
C ALA A 67 4.76 -5.33 -2.89
N LEU A 68 3.59 -5.93 -2.64
CA LEU A 68 2.63 -5.44 -1.65
C LEU A 68 3.24 -5.34 -0.25
N ASP A 69 3.99 -6.36 0.18
CA ASP A 69 4.63 -6.36 1.49
C ASP A 69 5.60 -5.18 1.66
N VAL A 70 6.39 -4.89 0.62
CA VAL A 70 7.32 -3.76 0.61
C VAL A 70 6.57 -2.42 0.55
N ILE A 71 5.52 -2.31 -0.27
CA ILE A 71 4.74 -1.08 -0.42
C ILE A 71 4.02 -0.73 0.88
N PHE A 72 3.37 -1.69 1.54
CA PHE A 72 2.73 -1.45 2.84
C PHE A 72 3.73 -1.02 3.91
N LYS A 73 4.94 -1.60 3.92
CA LYS A 73 6.01 -1.15 4.83
C LYS A 73 6.35 0.32 4.58
N VAL A 74 6.49 0.74 3.32
CA VAL A 74 6.83 2.12 2.95
C VAL A 74 5.70 3.11 3.22
N ILE A 75 4.44 2.70 3.07
CA ILE A 75 3.28 3.50 3.48
C ILE A 75 3.39 3.90 4.95
N PHE A 76 3.83 2.99 5.84
CA PHE A 76 3.96 3.28 7.27
C PHE A 76 5.30 3.87 7.70
N ASP A 77 6.24 4.10 6.76
CA ASP A 77 7.51 4.74 7.11
C ASP A 77 7.27 6.20 7.53
N ARG A 78 7.86 6.59 8.66
CA ARG A 78 7.76 7.94 9.21
C ARG A 78 8.28 8.99 8.23
N LYS A 79 9.32 8.69 7.44
CA LYS A 79 9.83 9.64 6.43
C LYS A 79 8.79 9.96 5.36
N ASN A 80 7.86 9.04 5.11
CA ASN A 80 6.80 9.15 4.12
C ASN A 80 5.48 9.65 4.69
N LYS A 81 5.38 10.06 5.97
CA LYS A 81 4.09 10.45 6.59
C LYS A 81 3.33 11.52 5.79
N LYS A 82 4.02 12.46 5.12
CA LYS A 82 3.39 13.48 4.25
C LYS A 82 3.06 12.99 2.84
N ARG A 83 3.61 11.85 2.42
CA ARG A 83 3.48 11.25 1.09
C ARG A 83 2.69 9.93 1.08
N GLN A 84 2.22 9.45 2.23
CA GLN A 84 1.52 8.15 2.35
C GLN A 84 0.42 7.97 1.29
N GLY A 85 -0.40 9.00 1.07
CA GLY A 85 -1.47 8.94 0.08
C GLY A 85 -1.01 8.67 -1.36
N ALA A 86 0.23 9.06 -1.73
CA ALA A 86 0.78 8.69 -3.04
C ALA A 86 1.12 7.19 -3.10
N PHE A 87 1.73 6.65 -2.05
CA PHE A 87 2.00 5.22 -1.96
C PHE A 87 0.73 4.39 -1.84
N VAL A 88 -0.32 4.87 -1.18
CA VAL A 88 -1.61 4.16 -1.11
C VAL A 88 -2.31 4.14 -2.47
N GLN A 89 -2.15 5.18 -3.29
CA GLN A 89 -2.72 5.22 -4.64
C GLN A 89 -2.14 4.11 -5.54
N ILE A 90 -0.90 3.67 -5.32
CA ILE A 90 -0.33 2.58 -6.13
C ILE A 90 -1.05 1.24 -5.91
N LEU A 91 -1.77 1.09 -4.80
CA LEU A 91 -2.51 -0.13 -4.48
C LEU A 91 -3.66 -0.40 -5.47
N GLU A 92 -4.11 0.61 -6.24
CA GLU A 92 -5.08 0.45 -7.34
C GLU A 92 -4.58 -0.52 -8.43
N GLU A 93 -3.27 -0.71 -8.53
CA GLU A 93 -2.62 -1.58 -9.52
C GLU A 93 -2.53 -3.04 -9.08
N PHE A 94 -3.00 -3.37 -7.87
CA PHE A 94 -2.88 -4.69 -7.27
C PHE A 94 -4.25 -5.30 -6.99
N ASP A 95 -4.29 -6.64 -6.96
CA ASP A 95 -5.38 -7.35 -6.30
C ASP A 95 -5.19 -7.25 -4.77
N LEU A 96 -6.18 -6.67 -4.09
CA LEU A 96 -6.16 -6.45 -2.65
C LEU A 96 -7.05 -7.43 -1.87
N SER A 97 -7.69 -8.41 -2.52
CA SER A 97 -8.65 -9.35 -1.92
C SER A 97 -8.14 -10.02 -0.64
N GLN A 98 -6.83 -10.32 -0.56
CA GLN A 98 -6.18 -10.95 0.59
C GLN A 98 -5.52 -9.96 1.58
N ARG A 99 -5.66 -8.64 1.35
CA ARG A 99 -4.95 -7.57 2.09
C ARG A 99 -5.86 -6.70 2.96
N PHE A 100 -7.06 -7.18 3.31
CA PHE A 100 -8.01 -6.44 4.17
C PHE A 100 -7.34 -5.81 5.40
N VAL A 101 -6.58 -6.59 6.19
CA VAL A 101 -5.99 -6.10 7.44
C VAL A 101 -4.99 -4.96 7.18
N ASP A 102 -4.23 -5.03 6.09
CA ASP A 102 -3.25 -4.01 5.75
C ASP A 102 -3.90 -2.73 5.25
N VAL A 103 -4.91 -2.84 4.38
CA VAL A 103 -5.74 -1.69 3.96
C VAL A 103 -6.45 -1.07 5.18
N PHE A 104 -7.01 -1.90 6.06
CA PHE A 104 -7.67 -1.46 7.28
C PHE A 104 -6.72 -0.69 8.21
N LYS A 105 -5.46 -1.13 8.36
CA LYS A 105 -4.44 -0.37 9.10
C LYS A 105 -4.16 0.99 8.45
N VAL A 106 -4.12 1.07 7.11
CA VAL A 106 -3.92 2.35 6.41
C VAL A 106 -5.09 3.29 6.68
N TYR A 107 -6.31 2.76 6.66
CA TYR A 107 -7.50 3.51 7.02
C TYR A 107 -7.44 4.02 8.46
N LEU A 108 -6.96 3.24 9.42
CA LEU A 108 -6.87 3.66 10.83
C LEU A 108 -5.73 4.67 11.09
N PHE A 109 -4.52 4.42 10.56
CA PHE A 109 -3.30 5.12 10.98
C PHE A 109 -2.66 6.00 9.90
N GLY A 110 -3.20 5.98 8.69
CA GLY A 110 -2.76 6.82 7.58
C GLY A 110 -3.10 8.30 7.79
N ASN A 111 -2.35 9.17 7.14
CA ASN A 111 -2.74 10.57 7.01
C ASN A 111 -4.10 10.71 6.28
N PHE A 112 -4.71 11.90 6.30
CA PHE A 112 -6.03 12.13 5.71
C PHE A 112 -6.21 11.54 4.29
N LYS A 113 -5.26 11.78 3.37
CA LYS A 113 -5.34 11.26 2.00
C LYS A 113 -5.23 9.72 1.96
N ALA A 114 -4.29 9.15 2.69
CA ALA A 114 -4.09 7.70 2.79
C ALA A 114 -5.31 7.00 3.39
N SER A 115 -5.86 7.57 4.47
CA SER A 115 -7.07 7.08 5.12
C SER A 115 -8.27 7.11 4.18
N THR A 116 -8.45 8.18 3.40
CA THR A 116 -9.57 8.32 2.46
C THR A 116 -9.51 7.25 1.38
N LEU A 117 -8.36 7.10 0.71
CA LEU A 117 -8.18 6.07 -0.32
C LEU A 117 -8.34 4.65 0.23
N ALA A 118 -7.82 4.39 1.43
CA ALA A 118 -8.00 3.09 2.06
C ALA A 118 -9.47 2.80 2.40
N LYS A 119 -10.28 3.81 2.72
CA LYS A 119 -11.73 3.63 2.90
C LYS A 119 -12.39 3.20 1.59
N ASP A 120 -12.03 3.86 0.49
CA ASP A 120 -12.57 3.52 -0.83
C ASP A 120 -12.26 2.05 -1.18
N TYR A 121 -11.04 1.57 -0.91
CA TYR A 121 -10.71 0.16 -1.10
C TYR A 121 -11.49 -0.76 -0.17
N LEU A 122 -11.66 -0.41 1.11
CA LEU A 122 -12.47 -1.20 2.05
C LEU A 122 -13.92 -1.37 1.59
N ASP A 123 -14.45 -0.38 0.87
CA ASP A 123 -15.84 -0.36 0.41
C ASP A 123 -16.04 -1.02 -0.96
N GLN A 124 -15.01 -1.05 -1.81
CA GLN A 124 -15.13 -1.47 -3.20
C GLN A 124 -14.50 -2.85 -3.49
N VAL A 125 -13.48 -3.26 -2.73
CA VAL A 125 -12.81 -4.53 -2.94
C VAL A 125 -13.59 -5.64 -2.24
N GLU A 126 -13.84 -6.73 -2.95
CA GLU A 126 -14.34 -7.97 -2.36
C GLU A 126 -13.19 -8.70 -1.67
N PHE A 127 -13.15 -8.64 -0.33
CA PHE A 127 -12.09 -9.26 0.45
C PHE A 127 -12.43 -10.68 0.86
N ASP A 128 -11.40 -11.53 0.85
CA ASP A 128 -11.46 -12.88 1.39
C ASP A 128 -11.38 -12.84 2.93
N ILE A 129 -12.53 -12.58 3.55
CA ILE A 129 -12.64 -12.50 5.00
C ILE A 129 -12.60 -13.90 5.60
N THR A 130 -11.83 -14.04 6.68
CA THR A 130 -11.79 -15.25 7.51
C THR A 130 -11.96 -14.86 8.99
N PRO A 131 -12.28 -15.81 9.89
CA PRO A 131 -12.26 -15.54 11.32
C PRO A 131 -10.92 -15.01 11.83
N ARG A 132 -9.80 -15.35 11.18
CA ARG A 132 -8.48 -14.81 11.51
C ARG A 132 -8.33 -13.35 11.10
N THR A 133 -8.88 -12.96 9.94
CA THR A 133 -8.92 -11.58 9.46
C THR A 133 -9.65 -10.68 10.45
N ILE A 134 -10.83 -11.11 10.93
CA ILE A 134 -11.64 -10.38 11.93
C ILE A 134 -10.86 -10.15 13.22
N ARG A 135 -10.28 -11.21 13.82
CA ARG A 135 -9.49 -11.09 15.07
C ARG A 135 -8.32 -10.12 14.94
N LYS A 136 -7.67 -10.09 13.77
CA LYS A 136 -6.58 -9.13 13.50
C LYS A 136 -7.10 -7.71 13.37
N ALA A 137 -8.21 -7.50 12.65
CA ALA A 137 -8.83 -6.19 12.51
C ALA A 137 -9.28 -5.63 13.87
N GLU A 138 -9.94 -6.43 14.69
CA GLU A 138 -10.32 -6.06 16.07
C GLU A 138 -9.11 -5.66 16.92
N LYS A 139 -7.98 -6.37 16.80
CA LYS A 139 -6.74 -6.01 17.50
C LYS A 139 -6.26 -4.62 17.09
N HIS A 140 -6.28 -4.30 15.81
CA HIS A 140 -5.87 -2.97 15.31
C HIS A 140 -6.88 -1.89 15.69
N TRP A 141 -8.17 -2.19 15.66
CA TRP A 141 -9.22 -1.30 16.12
C TRP A 141 -9.06 -0.96 17.61
N ASN A 142 -8.87 -1.97 18.46
CA ASN A 142 -8.61 -1.78 19.88
C ASN A 142 -7.35 -0.94 20.13
N HIS A 143 -6.30 -1.10 19.33
CA HIS A 143 -5.13 -0.24 19.43
C HIS A 143 -5.45 1.23 19.11
N TYR A 144 -6.21 1.46 18.05
CA TYR A 144 -6.63 2.79 17.61
C TYR A 144 -7.55 3.48 18.63
N LEU A 145 -8.48 2.76 19.26
CA LEU A 145 -9.36 3.31 20.32
C LEU A 145 -8.59 4.00 21.45
N HIS A 146 -7.38 3.52 21.75
CA HIS A 146 -6.53 4.08 22.80
C HIS A 146 -5.48 5.07 22.26
N ASN A 147 -5.29 5.13 20.94
CA ASN A 147 -4.24 5.92 20.29
C ASN A 147 -4.74 6.48 18.94
N PRO A 148 -5.80 7.33 18.94
CA PRO A 148 -6.26 7.93 17.69
C PRO A 148 -5.21 8.90 17.16
N GLU A 149 -5.01 8.92 15.83
CA GLU A 149 -4.07 9.85 15.17
C GLU A 149 -4.49 11.31 15.37
N GLU A 150 -5.80 11.57 15.37
CA GLU A 150 -6.38 12.89 15.61
C GLU A 150 -7.55 12.75 16.62
N PRO A 151 -7.63 13.58 17.67
CA PRO A 151 -8.67 13.46 18.71
C PRO A 151 -10.10 13.39 18.17
N ASP A 152 -10.40 14.18 17.12
CA ASP A 152 -11.73 14.27 16.53
C ASP A 152 -12.04 13.11 15.56
N SER A 153 -11.02 12.39 15.10
CA SER A 153 -11.20 11.29 14.15
C SER A 153 -11.82 10.04 14.78
N LEU A 154 -11.71 9.88 16.11
CA LEU A 154 -12.19 8.69 16.82
C LEU A 154 -13.70 8.47 16.64
N ALA A 155 -14.50 9.54 16.73
CA ALA A 155 -15.95 9.43 16.60
C ALA A 155 -16.37 8.97 15.20
N ILE A 156 -15.73 9.51 14.17
CA ILE A 156 -15.97 9.14 12.77
C ILE A 156 -15.55 7.68 12.54
N LYS A 157 -14.32 7.31 12.94
CA LYS A 157 -13.84 5.94 12.80
C LYS A 157 -14.73 4.95 13.53
N LYS A 158 -15.21 5.30 14.72
CA LYS A 158 -16.09 4.41 15.49
C LYS A 158 -17.41 4.14 14.75
N ALA A 159 -18.01 5.18 14.19
CA ALA A 159 -19.25 5.08 13.42
C ALA A 159 -19.09 4.22 12.15
N GLU A 160 -17.90 4.13 11.58
CA GLU A 160 -17.64 3.33 10.36
C GLU A 160 -17.12 1.93 10.66
N VAL A 161 -16.22 1.78 11.64
CA VAL A 161 -15.51 0.52 11.93
C VAL A 161 -16.36 -0.46 12.72
N GLU A 162 -17.12 0.00 13.71
CA GLU A 162 -17.91 -0.92 14.55
C GLU A 162 -18.98 -1.66 13.75
N PRO A 163 -19.77 -1.01 12.87
CA PRO A 163 -20.69 -1.71 11.98
C PRO A 163 -19.97 -2.66 11.04
N MET A 164 -18.88 -2.22 10.41
CA MET A 164 -18.07 -3.06 9.51
C MET A 164 -17.61 -4.36 10.19
N LEU A 165 -17.04 -4.27 11.41
CA LEU A 165 -16.59 -5.44 12.15
C LEU A 165 -17.74 -6.34 12.61
N LEU A 166 -18.93 -5.78 12.87
CA LEU A 166 -20.12 -6.54 13.19
C LEU A 166 -20.60 -7.34 11.96
N GLU A 167 -20.77 -6.67 10.82
CA GLU A 167 -21.17 -7.31 9.56
C GLU A 167 -20.20 -8.44 9.18
N MET A 168 -18.89 -8.20 9.30
CA MET A 168 -17.88 -9.24 9.05
C MET A 168 -18.02 -10.47 9.95
N LYS A 169 -18.45 -10.31 11.21
CA LYS A 169 -18.69 -11.42 12.14
C LYS A 169 -19.97 -12.17 11.82
N GLU A 170 -20.99 -11.45 11.37
CA GLU A 170 -22.28 -12.04 10.99
C GLU A 170 -22.12 -12.99 9.80
N LEU A 171 -21.15 -12.78 8.91
CA LEU A 171 -20.78 -13.73 7.84
C LEU A 171 -20.43 -15.15 8.35
N PHE A 172 -20.06 -15.29 9.63
CA PHE A 172 -19.66 -16.57 10.25
C PHE A 172 -20.55 -16.95 11.44
N SER A 173 -21.62 -16.20 11.68
CA SER A 173 -22.60 -16.51 12.71
C SER A 173 -23.73 -17.31 12.08
N GLU A 174 -23.73 -18.63 12.25
CA GLU A 174 -24.91 -19.49 12.05
C GLU A 174 -25.86 -19.42 13.24
#